data_AF-A0A3M1ILM4-F1
#
_entry.id   AF-A0A3M1ILM4-F1
#
_cell.length_a   1.000
_cell.length_b   1.000
_cell.length_c   1.000
_cell.angle_alpha   90.00
_cell.angle_beta   90.00
_cell.angle_gamma   90.00
#
_symmetry.space_group_name_H-M   'P 1'
#
loop_
_entity.id
_entity.type
_entity.pdbx_description
1 polymer ?
#
loop_
_entity_poly.entity_id
_entity_poly.type
_entity_poly.pdbx_seq_one_letter_code
_entity_poly.pdbx_strand_id
1 'polypeptide(L)'
;AYVDRLELVAVDHPAGWSVFPDERFATGGPPPTHALLVVTNRIEPVGAWDPAGRDCLDRLRRIDRRYAYEPELDRRFIGFCRPHSLEVDFGDRLEGIAPDERVFLFVNGFIEYPYSSTVYAAAQAGVEWQSIRIEAAGADGRWRTIVPDAGIPGGMARMFTVDLSGLLQGVRRLRLTTNLEIYYDQLFLARDAGTDRVRVHRLPPAEANLRRRGFALEFSPDGRLPLIYDYDLTEPTAPFHVQHGPYTRYGPVTELLLAFDDRYVIVGPGDEIAVRFDAASLPPVPEDRVRSFVLVSHAYCKDMDLYTATPATVEPLPFRGMSTYPYPPTEQFPDTPEHRAWREAYNTRWVP
;
A
#
# COMPACT_ATOMS: atom_id res chain seq x y z
N ALA A 1 0.15 0.43 -16.43
CA ALA A 1 -0.91 0.35 -15.39
C ALA A 1 -2.25 0.73 -16.02
N TYR A 2 -3.36 0.36 -15.39
CA TYR A 2 -4.72 0.59 -15.88
C TYR A 2 -5.46 1.38 -14.80
N VAL A 3 -5.56 2.69 -14.96
CA VAL A 3 -6.17 3.59 -13.95
C VAL A 3 -7.61 3.86 -14.35
N ASP A 4 -8.57 3.61 -13.47
CA ASP A 4 -10.00 3.69 -13.78
C ASP A 4 -10.70 4.81 -13.01
N ARG A 5 -10.31 5.04 -11.76
CA ARG A 5 -10.91 6.11 -10.94
C ARG A 5 -9.90 6.74 -10.03
N LEU A 6 -9.89 8.07 -9.99
CA LEU A 6 -9.20 8.85 -8.97
C LEU A 6 -10.19 9.69 -8.18
N GLU A 7 -9.93 9.89 -6.90
CA GLU A 7 -10.69 10.79 -6.03
C GLU A 7 -9.77 11.35 -4.95
N LEU A 8 -9.85 12.66 -4.70
CA LEU A 8 -9.18 13.26 -3.54
C LEU A 8 -10.19 13.34 -2.40
N VAL A 9 -9.83 12.74 -1.27
CA VAL A 9 -10.61 12.82 -0.04
C VAL A 9 -9.92 13.80 0.89
N ALA A 10 -10.54 14.96 1.12
CA ALA A 10 -10.09 15.97 2.07
C ALA A 10 -10.79 15.75 3.41
N VAL A 11 -10.02 15.63 4.49
CA VAL A 11 -10.49 15.20 5.80
C VAL A 11 -10.17 16.28 6.85
N ASP A 12 -11.20 16.99 7.30
CA ASP A 12 -11.07 17.99 8.37
C ASP A 12 -11.25 17.33 9.73
N HIS A 13 -10.19 17.30 10.54
CA HIS A 13 -10.19 16.68 11.86
C HIS A 13 -9.59 17.62 12.91
N PRO A 14 -9.88 17.42 14.22
CA PRO A 14 -9.28 18.21 15.28
C PRO A 14 -7.74 18.23 15.20
N ALA A 15 -7.15 19.35 15.60
CA ALA A 15 -5.70 19.45 15.74
C ALA A 15 -5.17 18.37 16.72
N GLY A 16 -4.02 17.77 16.38
CA GLY A 16 -3.41 16.69 17.17
C GLY A 16 -3.95 15.28 16.88
N TRP A 17 -5.02 15.14 16.09
CA TRP A 17 -5.51 13.84 15.62
C TRP A 17 -4.78 13.46 14.33
N SER A 18 -4.74 12.16 14.02
CA SER A 18 -4.26 11.64 12.73
C SER A 18 -5.35 10.81 12.07
N VAL A 19 -5.36 10.77 10.74
CA VAL A 19 -6.28 9.94 9.97
C VAL A 19 -5.52 9.11 8.96
N PHE A 20 -5.92 7.85 8.82
CA PHE A 20 -5.28 6.89 7.90
C PHE A 20 -6.36 6.06 7.21
N PRO A 21 -6.19 5.67 5.94
CA PRO A 21 -6.98 4.57 5.40
C PRO A 21 -6.57 3.26 6.08
N ASP A 22 -7.52 2.36 6.33
CA ASP A 22 -7.19 0.96 6.55
C ASP A 22 -6.64 0.40 5.23
N GLU A 23 -5.33 0.19 5.17
CA GLU A 23 -4.62 -0.20 3.95
C GLU A 23 -3.46 -1.14 4.28
N ARG A 24 -3.27 -2.15 3.44
CA ARG A 24 -2.13 -3.08 3.44
C ARG A 24 -2.13 -3.85 2.13
N PHE A 25 -0.98 -4.39 1.72
CA PHE A 25 -0.97 -5.41 0.68
C PHE A 25 -1.37 -6.76 1.30
N ALA A 26 -2.59 -7.21 1.00
CA ALA A 26 -3.14 -8.47 1.52
C ALA A 26 -2.78 -9.63 0.59
N THR A 27 -2.18 -10.68 1.15
CA THR A 27 -1.75 -11.89 0.42
C THR A 27 -2.70 -13.08 0.58
N GLY A 28 -3.13 -13.36 1.81
CA GLY A 28 -4.05 -14.46 2.12
C GLY A 28 -5.05 -14.16 3.26
N GLY A 29 -4.89 -13.02 3.96
CA GLY A 29 -5.86 -12.51 4.94
C GLY A 29 -7.03 -11.75 4.31
N PRO A 30 -8.03 -11.31 5.10
CA PRO A 30 -9.10 -10.47 4.58
C PRO A 30 -8.50 -9.18 4.00
N PRO A 31 -9.03 -8.68 2.86
CA PRO A 31 -8.57 -7.42 2.30
C PRO A 31 -8.78 -6.29 3.32
N PRO A 32 -7.94 -5.24 3.28
CA PRO A 32 -8.23 -4.03 4.04
C PRO A 32 -9.61 -3.48 3.68
N THR A 33 -10.29 -2.91 4.67
CA THR A 33 -11.64 -2.36 4.52
C THR A 33 -11.65 -1.01 3.79
N HIS A 34 -10.49 -0.35 3.68
CA HIS A 34 -10.33 1.03 3.21
C HIS A 34 -11.11 2.06 4.06
N ALA A 35 -11.55 1.68 5.25
CA ALA A 35 -12.22 2.60 6.17
C ALA A 35 -11.26 3.71 6.61
N LEU A 36 -11.80 4.90 6.83
CA LEU A 36 -11.05 6.00 7.43
C LEU A 36 -10.91 5.74 8.92
N LEU A 37 -9.69 5.47 9.37
CA LEU A 37 -9.34 5.28 10.78
C LEU A 37 -8.95 6.62 11.39
N VAL A 38 -9.53 6.95 12.55
CA VAL A 38 -9.29 8.21 13.26
C VAL A 38 -8.53 7.93 14.55
N VAL A 39 -7.29 8.44 14.61
CA VAL A 39 -6.35 8.18 15.69
C VAL A 39 -6.19 9.41 16.57
N THR A 40 -6.47 9.25 17.86
CA THR A 40 -6.42 10.35 18.86
C THR A 40 -5.33 10.13 19.91
N ASN A 41 -5.24 8.91 20.44
CA ASN A 41 -4.26 8.51 21.45
C ASN A 41 -3.51 7.28 20.97
N ARG A 42 -2.22 7.45 20.69
CA ARG A 42 -1.33 6.34 20.36
C ARG A 42 -0.95 5.59 21.64
N ILE A 43 -1.02 4.28 21.57
CA ILE A 43 -0.48 3.36 22.56
C ILE A 43 0.90 2.95 22.02
N GLU A 44 1.91 3.69 22.46
CA GLU A 44 3.30 3.45 22.07
C GLU A 44 3.86 2.21 22.81
N PRO A 45 4.76 1.43 22.20
CA PRO A 45 5.47 0.38 22.91
C PRO A 45 6.37 0.95 24.03
N VAL A 46 6.58 0.14 25.07
CA VAL A 46 7.53 0.38 26.18
C VAL A 46 8.86 -0.37 25.99
N GLY A 47 8.90 -1.35 25.10
CA GLY A 47 10.10 -2.11 24.75
C GLY A 47 10.00 -2.68 23.33
N ALA A 48 11.13 -2.85 22.66
CA ALA A 48 11.18 -3.53 21.38
C ALA A 48 12.55 -4.17 21.16
N TRP A 49 12.57 -5.39 20.62
CA TRP A 49 13.80 -6.15 20.39
C TRP A 49 13.85 -6.70 18.97
N ASP A 50 15.04 -6.58 18.39
CA ASP A 50 15.34 -7.13 17.07
C ASP A 50 15.53 -8.66 17.11
N PRO A 51 15.75 -9.33 15.95
CA PRO A 51 15.94 -10.78 15.92
C PRO A 51 17.13 -11.31 16.74
N ALA A 52 18.10 -10.44 17.07
CA ALA A 52 19.26 -10.77 17.89
C ALA A 52 19.05 -10.42 19.39
N GLY A 53 17.85 -9.95 19.77
CA GLY A 53 17.51 -9.56 21.13
C GLY A 53 18.07 -8.19 21.54
N ARG A 54 18.52 -7.36 20.60
CA ARG A 54 19.02 -6.01 20.87
C ARG A 54 17.85 -5.03 20.94
N ASP A 55 17.92 -4.08 21.87
CA ASP A 55 16.91 -3.01 21.96
C ASP A 55 16.88 -2.19 20.67
N CYS A 56 15.67 -1.98 20.15
CA CYS A 56 15.42 -1.17 18.96
C CYS A 56 14.24 -0.19 19.15
N LEU A 57 13.80 0.07 20.38
CA LEU A 57 12.59 0.84 20.66
C LEU A 57 12.67 2.26 20.08
N ASP A 58 13.82 2.93 20.24
CA ASP A 58 14.00 4.29 19.76
C ASP A 58 13.82 4.42 18.23
N ARG A 59 14.11 3.34 17.50
CA ARG A 59 14.00 3.25 16.03
C ARG A 59 12.59 3.00 15.52
N LEU A 60 11.61 2.85 16.42
CA LEU A 60 10.20 2.62 16.08
C LEU A 60 9.30 3.80 16.47
N ARG A 61 9.87 4.91 16.96
CA ARG A 61 9.10 6.03 17.50
C ARG A 61 8.66 7.02 16.44
N ARG A 62 9.41 7.17 15.34
CA ARG A 62 9.24 8.26 14.38
C ARG A 62 9.62 7.77 12.99
N ILE A 63 8.95 8.32 11.98
CA ILE A 63 9.30 8.08 10.58
C ILE A 63 10.53 8.95 10.27
N ASP A 64 11.72 8.39 10.36
CA ASP A 64 13.00 9.09 10.14
C ASP A 64 14.03 8.28 9.33
N ARG A 65 13.58 7.16 8.71
CA ARG A 65 14.38 6.24 7.89
C ARG A 65 15.52 5.59 8.68
N ARG A 66 15.34 5.41 9.99
CA ARG A 66 16.24 4.64 10.86
C ARG A 66 15.51 3.41 11.36
N TYR A 67 15.59 2.36 10.54
CA TYR A 67 14.81 1.15 10.76
C TYR A 67 15.23 0.36 12.00
N ALA A 68 14.27 -0.32 12.62
CA ALA A 68 14.47 -1.16 13.80
C ALA A 68 15.71 -2.07 13.68
N TYR A 69 15.84 -2.75 12.54
CA TYR A 69 16.99 -3.58 12.18
C TYR A 69 17.04 -3.81 10.67
N GLU A 70 18.16 -4.35 10.20
CA GLU A 70 18.32 -4.89 8.85
C GLU A 70 18.15 -6.42 8.92
N PRO A 71 17.21 -7.02 8.17
CA PRO A 71 17.01 -8.46 8.19
C PRO A 71 18.15 -9.20 7.46
N GLU A 72 18.43 -10.45 7.86
CA GLU A 72 19.45 -11.27 7.19
C GLU A 72 18.91 -11.79 5.86
N LEU A 73 19.44 -11.26 4.75
CA LEU A 73 18.99 -11.60 3.39
C LEU A 73 19.20 -13.08 3.03
N ASP A 74 18.22 -13.69 2.38
CA ASP A 74 18.42 -14.92 1.63
C ASP A 74 18.95 -14.56 0.24
N ARG A 75 20.29 -14.56 0.10
CA ARG A 75 20.97 -14.11 -1.13
C ARG A 75 20.63 -14.90 -2.39
N ARG A 76 19.84 -15.99 -2.28
CA ARG A 76 19.32 -16.73 -3.43
C ARG A 76 18.12 -16.03 -4.07
N PHE A 77 17.35 -15.26 -3.29
CA PHE A 77 16.05 -14.73 -3.69
C PHE A 77 15.90 -13.28 -3.20
N ILE A 78 15.92 -12.31 -4.12
CA ILE A 78 15.65 -10.88 -3.84
C ILE A 78 14.32 -10.74 -3.09
N GLY A 79 14.26 -9.86 -2.09
CA GLY A 79 13.07 -9.63 -1.28
C GLY A 79 12.78 -10.71 -0.23
N PHE A 80 13.59 -11.76 -0.15
CA PHE A 80 13.51 -12.79 0.90
C PHE A 80 14.68 -12.70 1.88
N CYS A 81 14.40 -13.12 3.11
CA CYS A 81 15.29 -13.15 4.25
C CYS A 81 15.22 -14.50 4.95
N ARG A 82 16.21 -14.77 5.82
CA ARG A 82 16.03 -15.75 6.89
C ARG A 82 14.84 -15.32 7.74
N PRO A 83 13.97 -16.25 8.18
CA PRO A 83 12.84 -15.90 9.05
C PRO A 83 13.31 -15.08 10.24
N HIS A 84 12.67 -13.93 10.45
CA HIS A 84 13.05 -12.96 11.46
C HIS A 84 11.82 -12.43 12.19
N SER A 85 12.03 -11.97 13.42
CA SER A 85 10.96 -11.50 14.28
C SER A 85 11.30 -10.14 14.91
N LEU A 86 10.36 -9.21 14.84
CA LEU A 86 10.35 -8.02 15.68
C LEU A 86 9.45 -8.29 16.90
N GLU A 87 10.02 -8.20 18.11
CA GLU A 87 9.24 -8.28 19.35
C GLU A 87 8.97 -6.88 19.88
N VAL A 88 7.72 -6.61 20.27
CA VAL A 88 7.30 -5.34 20.85
C VAL A 88 6.51 -5.59 22.12
N ASP A 89 6.83 -4.81 23.16
CA ASP A 89 6.16 -4.84 24.45
C ASP A 89 5.41 -3.53 24.66
N PHE A 90 4.12 -3.63 24.98
CA PHE A 90 3.27 -2.51 25.36
C PHE A 90 3.02 -2.48 26.87
N GLY A 91 3.45 -3.52 27.60
CA GLY A 91 3.33 -3.64 29.05
C GLY A 91 1.88 -3.47 29.51
N ASP A 92 1.70 -2.72 30.59
CA ASP A 92 0.38 -2.44 31.17
C ASP A 92 -0.46 -1.47 30.33
N ARG A 93 0.08 -0.91 29.24
CA ARG A 93 -0.65 0.07 28.40
C ARG A 93 -1.79 -0.56 27.59
N LEU A 94 -1.80 -1.89 27.48
CA LEU A 94 -2.92 -2.64 26.90
C LEU A 94 -3.98 -2.99 27.93
N GLU A 95 -3.71 -2.77 29.22
CA GLU A 95 -4.71 -2.96 30.27
C GLU A 95 -5.83 -1.91 30.10
N GLY A 96 -7.07 -2.37 30.06
CA GLY A 96 -8.24 -1.52 29.86
C GLY A 96 -8.64 -1.29 28.40
N ILE A 97 -8.04 -2.00 27.44
CA ILE A 97 -8.67 -2.19 26.13
C ILE A 97 -9.87 -3.12 26.33
N ALA A 98 -11.08 -2.69 25.96
CA ALA A 98 -12.27 -3.53 26.06
C ALA A 98 -12.32 -4.56 24.92
N PRO A 99 -12.97 -5.73 25.09
CA PRO A 99 -13.07 -6.75 24.05
C PRO A 99 -13.73 -6.28 22.75
N ASP A 100 -14.63 -5.31 22.83
CA ASP A 100 -15.38 -4.72 21.72
C ASP A 100 -14.76 -3.42 21.18
N GLU A 101 -13.65 -2.97 21.76
CA GLU A 101 -12.98 -1.74 21.34
C GLU A 101 -12.25 -1.97 20.01
N ARG A 102 -12.44 -1.05 19.06
CA ARG A 102 -11.76 -1.11 17.76
C ARG A 102 -10.33 -0.64 17.90
N VAL A 103 -9.37 -1.56 17.80
CA VAL A 103 -7.94 -1.29 17.97
C VAL A 103 -7.15 -1.80 16.78
N PHE A 104 -6.32 -0.93 16.22
CA PHE A 104 -5.49 -1.22 15.06
C PHE A 104 -4.01 -1.10 15.42
N LEU A 105 -3.21 -2.00 14.88
CA LEU A 105 -1.76 -1.86 14.78
C LEU A 105 -1.43 -1.00 13.57
N PHE A 106 -0.64 0.03 13.80
CA PHE A 106 -0.10 0.93 12.77
C PHE A 106 1.38 0.67 12.64
N VAL A 107 1.81 0.40 11.41
CA VAL A 107 3.22 0.16 11.10
C VAL A 107 3.60 1.01 9.90
N ASN A 108 4.62 1.84 10.05
CA ASN A 108 5.28 2.49 8.92
C ASN A 108 6.56 1.73 8.58
N GLY A 109 6.72 1.42 7.30
CA GLY A 109 7.88 0.73 6.80
C GLY A 109 7.81 0.55 5.29
N PHE A 110 8.86 -0.04 4.74
CA PHE A 110 8.91 -0.43 3.34
C PHE A 110 9.33 -1.90 3.22
N ILE A 111 9.13 -2.46 2.05
CA ILE A 111 9.56 -3.80 1.68
C ILE A 111 10.37 -3.72 0.38
N GLU A 112 11.45 -4.49 0.30
CA GLU A 112 12.11 -4.80 -0.97
C GLU A 112 11.32 -5.92 -1.66
N TYR A 113 10.70 -5.61 -2.80
CA TYR A 113 9.72 -6.51 -3.41
C TYR A 113 10.39 -7.66 -4.16
N PRO A 114 10.04 -8.92 -3.87
CA PRO A 114 10.40 -10.03 -4.75
C PRO A 114 9.60 -9.96 -6.06
N TYR A 115 10.25 -10.28 -7.17
CA TYR A 115 9.62 -10.41 -8.49
C TYR A 115 8.97 -11.78 -8.67
N SER A 116 8.03 -11.93 -9.62
CA SER A 116 7.38 -13.22 -9.94
C SER A 116 8.38 -14.35 -10.18
N SER A 117 9.47 -14.08 -10.90
CA SER A 117 10.58 -15.01 -11.14
C SER A 117 11.29 -15.46 -9.87
N THR A 118 11.46 -14.54 -8.93
CA THR A 118 12.09 -14.81 -7.65
C THR A 118 11.17 -15.60 -6.73
N VAL A 119 9.88 -15.26 -6.69
CA VAL A 119 8.86 -16.02 -5.94
C VAL A 119 8.74 -17.44 -6.49
N TYR A 120 8.75 -17.60 -7.82
CA TYR A 120 8.72 -18.92 -8.46
C TYR A 120 9.96 -19.75 -8.10
N ALA A 121 11.16 -19.16 -8.19
CA ALA A 121 12.40 -19.84 -7.83
C ALA A 121 12.46 -20.21 -6.33
N ALA A 122 12.00 -19.34 -5.44
CA ALA A 122 11.89 -19.60 -4.01
C ALA A 122 10.96 -20.80 -3.74
N ALA A 123 9.79 -20.83 -4.38
CA ALA A 123 8.85 -21.93 -4.25
C ALA A 123 9.43 -23.27 -4.72
N GLN A 124 10.19 -23.29 -5.84
CA GLN A 124 10.89 -24.49 -6.30
C GLN A 124 11.96 -24.99 -5.32
N ALA A 125 12.50 -24.10 -4.49
CA ALA A 125 13.43 -24.43 -3.42
C ALA A 125 12.76 -24.74 -2.08
N GLY A 126 11.42 -24.80 -2.03
CA GLY A 126 10.65 -25.02 -0.80
C GLY A 126 10.63 -23.83 0.16
N VAL A 127 10.95 -22.63 -0.33
CA VAL A 127 10.85 -21.37 0.44
C VAL A 127 9.52 -20.72 0.08
N GLU A 128 8.58 -20.75 1.02
CA GLU A 128 7.27 -20.12 0.85
C GLU A 128 7.33 -18.62 1.16
N TRP A 129 6.44 -17.86 0.53
CA TRP A 129 6.17 -16.48 0.91
C TRP A 129 5.50 -16.43 2.29
N GLN A 130 6.10 -15.74 3.26
CA GLN A 130 5.53 -15.58 4.60
C GLN A 130 5.31 -14.10 4.91
N SER A 131 4.10 -13.62 4.63
CA SER A 131 3.63 -12.30 5.09
C SER A 131 3.71 -12.19 6.62
N ILE A 132 3.55 -10.98 7.13
CA ILE A 132 3.70 -10.73 8.57
C ILE A 132 2.67 -11.55 9.33
N ARG A 133 3.14 -12.50 10.14
CA ARG A 133 2.33 -13.18 11.14
C ARG A 133 2.47 -12.43 12.47
N ILE A 134 1.35 -12.20 13.16
CA ILE A 134 1.34 -11.59 14.48
C ILE A 134 1.03 -12.65 15.53
N GLU A 135 1.92 -12.76 16.50
CA GLU A 135 1.81 -13.64 17.66
C GLU A 135 1.72 -12.81 18.95
N ALA A 136 0.92 -13.25 19.91
CA ALA A 136 0.84 -12.67 21.24
C ALA A 136 1.51 -13.57 22.28
N ALA A 137 2.25 -12.97 23.22
CA ALA A 137 2.81 -13.71 24.34
C ALA A 137 1.71 -14.03 25.36
N GLY A 138 1.50 -15.31 25.63
CA GLY A 138 0.62 -15.79 26.69
C GLY A 138 1.22 -15.62 28.09
N ALA A 139 0.37 -15.74 29.11
CA ALA A 139 0.80 -15.73 30.52
C ALA A 139 1.78 -16.87 30.86
N ASP A 140 1.76 -17.96 30.09
CA ASP A 140 2.68 -19.09 30.17
C ASP A 140 4.03 -18.85 29.44
N GLY A 141 4.24 -17.65 28.91
CA GLY A 141 5.44 -17.28 28.16
C GLY A 141 5.51 -17.85 26.74
N ARG A 142 4.47 -18.57 26.29
CA ARG A 142 4.39 -19.12 24.94
C ARG A 142 3.77 -18.12 23.97
N TRP A 143 4.28 -18.08 22.75
CA TRP A 143 3.72 -17.28 21.67
C TRP A 143 2.56 -18.02 21.01
N ARG A 144 1.45 -17.31 20.76
CA ARG A 144 0.29 -17.84 20.05
C ARG A 144 -0.06 -16.91 18.89
N THR A 145 -0.23 -17.48 17.70
CA THR A 145 -0.70 -16.73 16.53
C THR A 145 -2.08 -16.14 16.79
N ILE A 146 -2.21 -14.82 16.65
CA ILE A 146 -3.49 -14.09 16.71
C ILE A 146 -3.89 -13.56 15.34
N VAL A 147 -2.92 -13.28 14.46
CA VAL A 147 -3.15 -12.95 13.05
C VAL A 147 -2.21 -13.81 12.19
N PRO A 148 -2.72 -14.80 11.44
CA PRO A 148 -1.87 -15.70 10.65
C PRO A 148 -1.23 -15.00 9.44
N ASP A 149 -1.93 -14.02 8.86
CA ASP A 149 -1.46 -13.20 7.75
C ASP A 149 -1.99 -11.76 7.92
N ALA A 150 -1.10 -10.86 8.32
CA ALA A 150 -1.35 -9.44 8.50
C ALA A 150 -1.00 -8.60 7.26
N GLY A 151 -0.68 -9.26 6.14
CA GLY A 151 -0.17 -8.61 4.93
C GLY A 151 1.26 -8.07 5.09
N ILE A 152 1.60 -7.11 4.24
CA ILE A 152 2.89 -6.40 4.21
C ILE A 152 2.69 -4.92 3.83
N PRO A 153 3.72 -4.05 4.00
CA PRO A 153 3.74 -2.73 3.40
C PRO A 153 3.52 -2.80 1.88
N GLY A 154 2.74 -1.87 1.32
CA GLY A 154 2.38 -1.83 -0.10
C GLY A 154 3.33 -1.07 -1.02
N GLY A 155 4.66 -1.17 -0.85
CA GLY A 155 5.63 -0.42 -1.68
C GLY A 155 6.73 0.27 -0.87
N MET A 156 7.07 1.46 -1.38
CA MET A 156 7.80 2.49 -0.64
C MET A 156 7.18 2.76 0.74
N ALA A 157 8.00 3.39 1.60
CA ALA A 157 7.67 3.70 2.99
C ALA A 157 6.27 4.32 3.15
N ARG A 158 5.36 3.57 3.77
CA ARG A 158 3.98 4.00 4.02
C ARG A 158 3.43 3.36 5.29
N MET A 159 2.38 3.97 5.82
CA MET A 159 1.63 3.39 6.93
C MET A 159 0.75 2.25 6.40
N PHE A 160 0.80 1.09 7.03
CA PHE A 160 -0.18 0.03 6.84
C PHE A 160 -0.80 -0.37 8.18
N THR A 161 -1.98 -0.97 8.12
CA THR A 161 -2.81 -1.22 9.31
C THR A 161 -3.29 -2.65 9.41
N VAL A 162 -3.36 -3.13 10.65
CA VAL A 162 -3.87 -4.46 10.99
C VAL A 162 -4.90 -4.33 12.08
N ASP A 163 -6.11 -4.85 11.83
CA ASP A 163 -7.17 -4.89 12.83
C ASP A 163 -6.85 -5.93 13.91
N LEU A 164 -6.73 -5.49 15.16
CA LEU A 164 -6.50 -6.33 16.34
C LEU A 164 -7.68 -6.28 17.33
N SER A 165 -8.84 -5.80 16.88
CA SER A 165 -10.05 -5.70 17.69
C SER A 165 -10.42 -7.07 18.26
N GLY A 166 -10.66 -7.14 19.58
CA GLY A 166 -10.96 -8.39 20.28
C GLY A 166 -9.79 -9.35 20.48
N LEU A 167 -8.57 -9.05 19.98
CA LEU A 167 -7.41 -9.96 20.05
C LEU A 167 -6.41 -9.61 21.15
N LEU A 168 -6.56 -8.47 21.83
CA LEU A 168 -5.56 -7.91 22.76
C LEU A 168 -5.84 -8.19 24.24
N GLN A 169 -6.87 -8.97 24.57
CA GLN A 169 -7.22 -9.27 25.97
C GLN A 169 -6.09 -10.05 26.68
N GLY A 170 -5.55 -9.47 27.76
CA GLY A 170 -4.44 -10.04 28.52
C GLY A 170 -3.10 -10.08 27.78
N VAL A 171 -3.03 -9.48 26.59
CA VAL A 171 -1.81 -9.38 25.79
C VAL A 171 -0.97 -8.21 26.29
N ARG A 172 0.34 -8.42 26.36
CA ARG A 172 1.32 -7.35 26.67
C ARG A 172 2.38 -7.22 25.59
N ARG A 173 2.78 -8.34 24.99
CA ARG A 173 3.79 -8.40 23.95
C ARG A 173 3.24 -8.99 22.67
N LEU A 174 3.63 -8.39 21.56
CA LEU A 174 3.40 -8.88 20.21
C LEU A 174 4.72 -9.25 19.56
N ARG A 175 4.68 -10.22 18.66
CA ARG A 175 5.79 -10.60 17.80
C ARG A 175 5.31 -10.59 16.36
N LEU A 176 6.00 -9.85 15.51
CA LEU A 176 5.78 -9.79 14.07
C LEU A 176 6.85 -10.65 13.41
N THR A 177 6.45 -11.74 12.75
CA THR A 177 7.37 -12.71 12.13
C THR A 177 7.12 -12.78 10.63
N THR A 178 8.19 -12.74 9.83
CA THR A 178 8.15 -12.85 8.36
C THR A 178 9.48 -13.41 7.83
N ASN A 179 9.52 -13.79 6.56
CA ASN A 179 10.75 -14.09 5.82
C ASN A 179 10.98 -13.12 4.65
N LEU A 180 10.30 -11.97 4.65
CA LEU A 180 10.40 -10.97 3.60
C LEU A 180 11.31 -9.84 4.05
N GLU A 181 11.97 -9.21 3.08
CA GLU A 181 12.87 -8.09 3.34
C GLU A 181 12.08 -6.81 3.69
N ILE A 182 11.66 -6.72 4.95
CA ILE A 182 10.84 -5.63 5.49
C ILE A 182 11.64 -4.82 6.50
N TYR A 183 11.54 -3.50 6.38
CA TYR A 183 12.18 -2.54 7.26
C TYR A 183 11.12 -1.69 7.98
N TYR A 184 11.19 -1.66 9.31
CA TYR A 184 10.22 -1.02 10.20
C TYR A 184 10.75 0.32 10.73
N ASP A 185 10.03 1.41 10.54
CA ASP A 185 10.43 2.78 10.93
C ASP A 185 9.56 3.35 12.06
N GLN A 186 8.28 2.98 12.09
CA GLN A 186 7.38 3.34 13.20
C GLN A 186 6.39 2.22 13.49
N LEU A 187 6.09 2.00 14.78
CA LEU A 187 5.08 1.03 15.21
C LEU A 187 4.35 1.50 16.47
N PHE A 188 3.02 1.54 16.42
CA PHE A 188 2.17 1.84 17.57
C PHE A 188 0.78 1.18 17.44
N LEU A 189 0.07 1.05 18.56
CA LEU A 189 -1.35 0.69 18.55
C LEU A 189 -2.19 1.95 18.70
N ALA A 190 -3.40 1.96 18.15
CA ALA A 190 -4.36 3.01 18.48
C ALA A 190 -5.80 2.51 18.43
N ARG A 191 -6.62 3.13 19.28
CA ARG A 191 -8.07 2.99 19.27
C ARG A 191 -8.63 3.87 18.16
N ASP A 192 -9.51 3.31 17.35
CA ASP A 192 -10.27 4.09 16.37
C ASP A 192 -11.33 4.92 17.10
N ALA A 193 -11.19 6.25 17.05
CA ALA A 193 -12.11 7.18 17.71
C ALA A 193 -13.42 7.39 16.94
N GLY A 194 -13.57 6.74 15.78
CA GLY A 194 -14.72 6.92 14.92
C GLY A 194 -14.71 8.26 14.17
N THR A 195 -15.64 8.41 13.24
CA THR A 195 -15.66 9.53 12.29
C THR A 195 -16.56 10.69 12.71
N ASP A 196 -17.24 10.61 13.85
CA ASP A 196 -18.23 11.60 14.32
C ASP A 196 -17.67 13.02 14.45
N ARG A 197 -16.37 13.14 14.76
CA ARG A 197 -15.69 14.43 14.92
C ARG A 197 -14.91 14.85 13.68
N VAL A 198 -15.04 14.15 12.56
CA VAL A 198 -14.35 14.40 11.31
C VAL A 198 -15.35 14.85 10.24
N ARG A 199 -14.93 15.78 9.36
CA ARG A 199 -15.70 16.09 8.14
C ARG A 199 -14.93 15.62 6.91
N VAL A 200 -15.60 14.86 6.06
CA VAL A 200 -14.99 14.28 4.87
C VAL A 200 -15.60 14.91 3.63
N HIS A 201 -14.75 15.50 2.79
CA HIS A 201 -15.10 16.08 1.51
C HIS A 201 -14.47 15.23 0.40
N ARG A 202 -15.23 14.97 -0.66
CA ARG A 202 -14.79 14.16 -1.80
C ARG A 202 -14.75 15.01 -3.03
N LEU A 203 -13.59 15.08 -3.67
CA LEU A 203 -13.40 15.81 -4.91
C LEU A 203 -13.11 14.83 -6.04
N PRO A 204 -13.93 14.81 -7.10
CA PRO A 204 -13.51 14.20 -8.35
C PRO A 204 -12.36 15.02 -8.97
N PRO A 205 -11.58 14.43 -9.89
CA PRO A 205 -10.65 15.17 -10.74
C PRO A 205 -11.38 16.33 -11.45
N ALA A 206 -10.84 17.55 -11.30
CA ALA A 206 -11.31 18.71 -12.06
C ALA A 206 -10.68 18.73 -13.45
N GLU A 207 -9.42 18.30 -13.55
CA GLU A 207 -8.67 18.16 -14.79
C GLU A 207 -7.73 16.96 -14.67
N ALA A 208 -7.62 16.14 -15.70
CA ALA A 208 -6.57 15.15 -15.83
C ALA A 208 -6.05 15.08 -17.26
N ASN A 209 -4.73 15.12 -17.41
CA ASN A 209 -4.07 15.09 -18.71
C ASN A 209 -2.97 14.01 -18.72
N LEU A 210 -3.12 13.02 -19.61
CA LEU A 210 -2.11 12.01 -19.85
C LEU A 210 -1.00 12.60 -20.73
N ARG A 211 0.24 12.52 -20.27
CA ARG A 211 1.41 13.04 -20.99
C ARG A 211 2.63 12.15 -20.78
N ARG A 212 3.60 12.28 -21.68
CA ARG A 212 4.97 11.79 -21.42
C ARG A 212 5.65 12.73 -20.43
N ARG A 213 6.15 12.20 -19.32
CA ARG A 213 6.97 12.96 -18.35
C ARG A 213 8.43 12.52 -18.35
N GLY A 214 8.67 11.23 -18.56
CA GLY A 214 9.95 10.59 -18.29
C GLY A 214 9.93 9.86 -16.95
N PHE A 215 11.09 9.57 -16.41
CA PHE A 215 11.28 8.77 -15.20
C PHE A 215 11.86 9.67 -14.11
N ALA A 216 11.16 9.79 -12.98
CA ALA A 216 11.67 10.51 -11.82
C ALA A 216 12.96 9.86 -11.34
N LEU A 217 13.97 10.68 -11.03
CA LEU A 217 15.26 10.18 -10.55
C LEU A 217 15.17 9.75 -9.09
N GLU A 218 15.79 8.61 -8.82
CA GLU A 218 15.98 8.13 -7.46
C GLU A 218 17.05 8.96 -6.74
N PHE A 219 16.76 9.36 -5.51
CA PHE A 219 17.69 10.08 -4.65
C PHE A 219 17.50 9.68 -3.18
N SER A 220 18.48 10.01 -2.35
CA SER A 220 18.35 9.87 -0.91
C SER A 220 18.67 11.20 -0.23
N PRO A 221 17.70 11.83 0.46
CA PRO A 221 17.93 13.12 1.13
C PRO A 221 18.92 13.03 2.30
N ASP A 222 19.21 11.83 2.81
CA ASP A 222 20.03 11.60 4.00
C ASP A 222 21.07 10.47 3.82
N GLY A 223 21.24 9.96 2.60
CA GLY A 223 22.15 8.86 2.28
C GLY A 223 21.68 7.46 2.70
N ARG A 224 20.44 7.29 3.19
CA ARG A 224 19.87 5.99 3.58
C ARG A 224 19.03 5.36 2.47
N LEU A 225 18.63 4.11 2.66
CA LEU A 225 17.60 3.42 1.87
C LEU A 225 16.21 3.60 2.52
N PRO A 226 15.10 3.29 1.81
CA PRO A 226 15.05 3.10 0.36
C PRO A 226 15.33 4.45 -0.32
N LEU A 227 15.79 4.43 -1.56
CA LEU A 227 15.80 5.65 -2.35
C LEU A 227 14.36 6.15 -2.52
N ILE A 228 14.20 7.47 -2.64
CA ILE A 228 12.92 8.13 -2.95
C ILE A 228 13.03 8.80 -4.31
N TYR A 229 11.93 9.30 -4.85
CA TYR A 229 11.89 9.90 -6.19
C TYR A 229 11.80 11.42 -6.11
N ASP A 230 12.64 12.12 -6.87
CA ASP A 230 12.53 13.58 -7.08
C ASP A 230 11.66 13.83 -8.32
N TYR A 231 10.51 14.48 -8.12
CA TYR A 231 9.56 14.75 -9.19
C TYR A 231 10.07 15.79 -10.21
N ASP A 232 10.93 16.71 -9.76
CA ASP A 232 11.44 17.80 -10.59
C ASP A 232 12.61 17.32 -11.45
N LEU A 233 13.35 16.29 -10.98
CA LEU A 233 14.46 15.69 -11.70
C LEU A 233 14.03 14.44 -12.46
N THR A 234 14.06 14.49 -13.79
CA THR A 234 13.63 13.37 -14.62
C THR A 234 14.62 12.99 -15.70
N GLU A 235 14.71 11.69 -15.98
CA GLU A 235 15.33 11.18 -17.19
C GLU A 235 14.31 10.91 -18.30
N PRO A 236 14.64 11.20 -19.57
CA PRO A 236 13.72 11.00 -20.68
C PRO A 236 13.47 9.51 -20.99
N THR A 237 14.42 8.65 -20.62
CA THR A 237 14.45 7.22 -20.95
C THR A 237 14.91 6.39 -19.76
N ALA A 238 14.36 5.19 -19.62
CA ALA A 238 14.83 4.18 -18.68
C ALA A 238 14.81 2.81 -19.40
N PRO A 239 15.66 1.85 -18.99
CA PRO A 239 15.79 0.55 -19.66
C PRO A 239 14.64 -0.41 -19.30
N PHE A 240 13.42 0.09 -19.13
CA PHE A 240 12.25 -0.73 -18.83
C PHE A 240 11.66 -1.31 -20.11
N HIS A 241 11.24 -2.58 -20.03
CA HIS A 241 10.42 -3.19 -21.06
C HIS A 241 9.07 -2.49 -21.16
N VAL A 242 8.46 -2.57 -22.35
CA VAL A 242 7.13 -2.02 -22.63
C VAL A 242 6.27 -3.11 -23.21
N GLN A 243 5.04 -3.25 -22.70
CA GLN A 243 4.07 -4.19 -23.24
C GLN A 243 3.60 -3.72 -24.62
N HIS A 244 3.49 -4.64 -25.56
CA HIS A 244 2.92 -4.36 -26.88
C HIS A 244 1.39 -4.16 -26.78
N GLY A 245 0.86 -3.22 -27.57
CA GLY A 245 -0.58 -3.08 -27.75
C GLY A 245 -1.09 -1.64 -27.69
N PRO A 246 -2.42 -1.47 -27.55
CA PRO A 246 -3.05 -0.16 -27.63
C PRO A 246 -3.06 0.53 -26.26
N TYR A 247 -2.35 1.66 -26.16
CA TYR A 247 -2.36 2.54 -25.00
C TYR A 247 -3.28 3.72 -25.21
N THR A 248 -3.70 4.35 -24.11
CA THR A 248 -4.43 5.61 -24.16
C THR A 248 -3.59 6.71 -24.82
N ARG A 249 -4.22 7.49 -25.69
CA ARG A 249 -3.64 8.65 -26.38
C ARG A 249 -3.26 9.73 -25.37
N TYR A 250 -2.23 10.51 -25.65
CA TYR A 250 -1.92 11.70 -24.86
C TYR A 250 -3.01 12.76 -25.00
N GLY A 251 -3.18 13.55 -23.94
CA GLY A 251 -4.16 14.62 -23.87
C GLY A 251 -5.15 14.44 -22.70
N PRO A 252 -6.28 15.16 -22.75
CA PRO A 252 -7.29 15.12 -21.69
C PRO A 252 -7.88 13.72 -21.51
N VAL A 253 -7.95 13.27 -20.25
CA VAL A 253 -8.49 11.97 -19.84
C VAL A 253 -9.38 12.07 -18.60
N THR A 254 -9.78 13.28 -18.18
CA THR A 254 -10.59 13.51 -16.96
C THR A 254 -11.82 12.60 -16.88
N GLU A 255 -12.57 12.44 -17.97
CA GLU A 255 -13.80 11.66 -17.99
C GLU A 255 -13.58 10.16 -17.70
N LEU A 256 -12.38 9.64 -17.98
CA LEU A 256 -12.01 8.24 -17.73
C LEU A 256 -11.64 7.98 -16.28
N LEU A 257 -11.61 9.00 -15.42
CA LEU A 257 -11.17 8.88 -14.02
C LEU A 257 -12.28 9.18 -13.02
N LEU A 258 -13.52 9.41 -13.49
CA LEU A 258 -14.66 9.80 -12.66
C LEU A 258 -15.40 8.60 -12.06
N ALA A 259 -15.32 7.43 -12.67
CA ALA A 259 -16.10 6.25 -12.33
C ALA A 259 -15.23 4.98 -12.36
N PHE A 260 -15.63 3.95 -11.61
CA PHE A 260 -14.96 2.65 -11.61
C PHE A 260 -15.77 1.68 -12.48
N ASP A 261 -15.58 1.77 -13.79
CA ASP A 261 -16.42 1.19 -14.84
C ASP A 261 -15.66 0.47 -15.97
N ASP A 262 -14.42 0.06 -15.70
CA ASP A 262 -13.57 -0.72 -16.60
C ASP A 262 -13.18 0.03 -17.90
N ARG A 263 -13.10 1.37 -17.87
CA ARG A 263 -12.67 2.21 -19.01
C ARG A 263 -11.43 3.00 -18.65
N TYR A 264 -10.30 2.34 -18.80
CA TYR A 264 -9.04 2.80 -18.25
C TYR A 264 -8.37 3.96 -18.98
N VAL A 265 -7.57 4.71 -18.21
CA VAL A 265 -6.34 5.33 -18.70
C VAL A 265 -5.22 4.29 -18.64
N ILE A 266 -4.81 3.79 -19.81
CA ILE A 266 -3.74 2.81 -19.96
C ILE A 266 -2.41 3.55 -20.10
N VAL A 267 -1.60 3.50 -19.04
CA VAL A 267 -0.31 4.19 -18.96
C VAL A 267 0.86 3.24 -19.24
N GLY A 268 1.83 3.72 -20.02
CA GLY A 268 3.09 3.04 -20.28
C GLY A 268 4.24 3.60 -19.44
N PRO A 269 5.46 3.01 -19.53
CA PRO A 269 6.62 3.48 -18.79
C PRO A 269 6.96 4.95 -19.12
N GLY A 270 7.12 5.77 -18.08
CA GLY A 270 7.44 7.19 -18.20
C GLY A 270 6.27 8.10 -18.57
N ASP A 271 5.06 7.55 -18.68
CA ASP A 271 3.83 8.34 -18.76
C ASP A 271 3.39 8.82 -17.37
N GLU A 272 2.69 9.93 -17.35
CA GLU A 272 2.09 10.52 -16.17
C GLU A 272 0.65 10.96 -16.46
N ILE A 273 -0.25 10.71 -15.52
CA ILE A 273 -1.55 11.37 -15.45
C ILE A 273 -1.40 12.60 -14.54
N ALA A 274 -1.24 13.78 -15.14
CA ALA A 274 -1.21 15.03 -14.38
C ALA A 274 -2.65 15.40 -13.99
N VAL A 275 -2.99 15.21 -12.71
CA VAL A 275 -4.34 15.44 -12.16
C VAL A 275 -4.40 16.69 -11.30
N ARG A 276 -5.49 17.45 -11.42
CA ARG A 276 -5.82 18.60 -10.56
C ARG A 276 -7.18 18.41 -9.92
N PHE A 277 -7.30 18.87 -8.67
CA PHE A 277 -8.54 18.91 -7.92
C PHE A 277 -8.87 20.37 -7.59
N ASP A 278 -10.15 20.73 -7.65
CA ASP A 278 -10.59 22.10 -7.40
C ASP A 278 -10.64 22.39 -5.90
N ALA A 279 -9.57 22.97 -5.36
CA ALA A 279 -9.49 23.36 -3.96
C ALA A 279 -10.50 24.47 -3.58
N ALA A 280 -10.97 25.28 -4.54
CA ALA A 280 -11.95 26.34 -4.27
C ALA A 280 -13.35 25.79 -3.97
N SER A 281 -13.62 24.54 -4.36
CA SER A 281 -14.86 23.82 -4.00
C SER A 281 -14.94 23.43 -2.53
N LEU A 282 -13.82 23.47 -1.80
CA LEU A 282 -13.77 23.10 -0.39
C LEU A 282 -14.13 24.28 0.52
N PRO A 283 -14.87 24.03 1.62
CA PRO A 283 -15.06 25.06 2.63
C PRO A 283 -13.74 25.39 3.34
N PRO A 284 -13.63 26.60 3.92
CA PRO A 284 -12.50 26.94 4.78
C PRO A 284 -12.43 25.97 5.95
N VAL A 285 -11.20 25.62 6.36
CA VAL A 285 -10.96 24.75 7.52
C VAL A 285 -11.23 25.55 8.79
N PRO A 286 -12.08 25.07 9.71
CA PRO A 286 -12.30 25.72 11.00
C PRO A 286 -10.99 25.88 11.81
N GLU A 287 -10.88 26.95 12.61
CA GLU A 287 -9.64 27.30 13.35
C GLU A 287 -9.12 26.19 14.28
N ASP A 288 -10.00 25.33 14.81
CA ASP A 288 -9.67 24.22 15.72
C ASP A 288 -9.32 22.91 14.99
N ARG A 289 -9.23 22.95 13.66
CA ARG A 289 -9.07 21.79 12.79
C ARG A 289 -7.87 21.91 11.86
N VAL A 290 -7.44 20.76 11.38
CA VAL A 290 -6.48 20.62 10.29
C VAL A 290 -7.08 19.73 9.20
N ARG A 291 -6.59 19.89 7.97
CA ARG A 291 -7.03 19.11 6.81
C ARG A 291 -5.93 18.15 6.37
N SER A 292 -6.25 16.87 6.36
CA SER A 292 -5.43 15.82 5.76
C SER A 292 -6.04 15.38 4.42
N PHE A 293 -5.23 14.77 3.57
CA PHE A 293 -5.67 14.30 2.25
C PHE A 293 -5.38 12.81 2.07
N VAL A 294 -6.32 12.10 1.46
CA VAL A 294 -6.14 10.72 0.98
C VAL A 294 -6.46 10.70 -0.51
N LEU A 295 -5.53 10.21 -1.32
CA LEU A 295 -5.78 9.95 -2.73
C LEU A 295 -6.33 8.52 -2.87
N VAL A 296 -7.57 8.40 -3.31
CA VAL A 296 -8.21 7.11 -3.60
C VAL A 296 -7.99 6.80 -5.07
N SER A 297 -7.35 5.67 -5.36
CA SER A 297 -7.10 5.19 -6.72
C SER A 297 -7.68 3.80 -6.91
N HIS A 298 -8.52 3.63 -7.93
CA HIS A 298 -8.90 2.31 -8.44
C HIS A 298 -8.07 2.06 -9.69
N ALA A 299 -7.15 1.10 -9.59
CA ALA A 299 -6.25 0.78 -10.67
C ALA A 299 -5.80 -0.67 -10.59
N TYR A 300 -5.37 -1.18 -11.74
CA TYR A 300 -4.66 -2.45 -11.85
C TYR A 300 -3.23 -2.18 -12.31
N CYS A 301 -2.32 -3.07 -11.91
CA CYS A 301 -0.96 -3.11 -12.43
C CYS A 301 -0.67 -4.50 -13.00
N LYS A 302 0.09 -4.51 -14.10
CA LYS A 302 0.63 -5.72 -14.71
C LYS A 302 2.08 -5.42 -15.07
N ASP A 303 2.98 -6.25 -14.56
CA ASP A 303 4.40 -6.13 -14.83
C ASP A 303 4.79 -6.97 -16.07
N MET A 304 6.10 -7.08 -16.29
CA MET A 304 6.67 -7.82 -17.42
C MET A 304 7.73 -8.83 -16.96
N ASP A 305 7.63 -9.33 -15.72
CA ASP A 305 8.52 -10.39 -15.26
C ASP A 305 8.29 -11.69 -16.08
N LEU A 306 9.33 -12.51 -16.21
CA LEU A 306 9.30 -13.75 -17.00
C LEU A 306 8.15 -14.69 -16.63
N TYR A 307 7.75 -14.73 -15.36
CA TYR A 307 6.69 -15.62 -14.87
C TYR A 307 5.34 -14.92 -14.69
N THR A 308 5.22 -13.68 -15.13
CA THR A 308 3.93 -13.02 -15.26
C THR A 308 3.16 -13.65 -16.42
N ALA A 309 1.86 -13.91 -16.22
CA ALA A 309 1.09 -14.74 -17.13
C ALA A 309 0.93 -14.17 -18.56
N THR A 310 0.80 -12.85 -18.69
CA THR A 310 0.72 -12.15 -20.00
C THR A 310 1.64 -10.93 -20.01
N PRO A 311 2.97 -11.14 -19.96
CA PRO A 311 3.93 -10.06 -19.71
C PRO A 311 4.23 -9.25 -20.96
N ALA A 312 3.95 -9.79 -22.15
CA ALA A 312 4.34 -9.17 -23.41
C ALA A 312 3.32 -8.15 -23.95
N THR A 313 2.07 -8.19 -23.50
CA THR A 313 0.97 -7.44 -24.10
C THR A 313 0.16 -6.66 -23.07
N VAL A 314 -0.40 -5.51 -23.48
CA VAL A 314 -1.36 -4.74 -22.67
C VAL A 314 -2.58 -5.60 -22.33
N GLU A 315 -3.03 -6.39 -23.30
CA GLU A 315 -4.12 -7.37 -23.15
C GLU A 315 -3.65 -8.66 -22.45
N PRO A 316 -4.57 -9.45 -21.86
CA PRO A 316 -5.97 -9.12 -21.58
C PRO A 316 -6.09 -8.03 -20.51
N LEU A 317 -7.03 -7.10 -20.69
CA LEU A 317 -7.36 -6.10 -19.68
C LEU A 317 -8.01 -6.74 -18.45
N PRO A 318 -7.58 -6.43 -17.21
CA PRO A 318 -8.33 -6.78 -16.01
C PRO A 318 -9.69 -6.05 -16.00
N PHE A 319 -10.65 -6.52 -15.22
CA PHE A 319 -11.94 -5.84 -15.03
C PHE A 319 -12.51 -6.16 -13.66
N ARG A 320 -13.34 -5.25 -13.13
CA ARG A 320 -13.90 -5.33 -11.78
C ARG A 320 -14.69 -6.60 -11.51
N GLY A 321 -15.42 -7.06 -12.52
CA GLY A 321 -16.28 -8.24 -12.43
C GLY A 321 -15.54 -9.58 -12.50
N MET A 322 -14.21 -9.59 -12.68
CA MET A 322 -13.46 -10.83 -12.84
C MET A 322 -13.31 -11.58 -11.52
N SER A 323 -13.32 -12.91 -11.57
CA SER A 323 -13.13 -13.73 -10.36
C SER A 323 -11.67 -13.77 -9.91
N THR A 324 -10.74 -13.69 -10.86
CA THR A 324 -9.29 -13.70 -10.63
C THR A 324 -8.58 -13.13 -11.86
N TYR A 325 -7.28 -12.83 -11.74
CA TYR A 325 -6.45 -12.47 -12.88
C TYR A 325 -5.22 -13.39 -12.97
N PRO A 326 -4.93 -14.00 -14.13
CA PRO A 326 -5.75 -14.00 -15.35
C PRO A 326 -7.10 -14.69 -15.14
N TYR A 327 -8.15 -14.15 -15.73
CA TYR A 327 -9.51 -14.70 -15.63
C TYR A 327 -9.69 -15.94 -16.52
N PRO A 328 -10.59 -16.89 -16.14
CA PRO A 328 -10.82 -18.11 -16.90
C PRO A 328 -11.45 -17.81 -18.28
N PRO A 329 -11.39 -18.74 -19.25
CA PRO A 329 -11.99 -18.56 -20.58
C PRO A 329 -13.52 -18.34 -20.58
N THR A 330 -14.19 -18.62 -19.46
CA THR A 330 -15.63 -18.37 -19.24
C THR A 330 -15.94 -16.92 -18.91
N GLU A 331 -14.91 -16.12 -18.65
CA GLU A 331 -14.99 -14.71 -18.33
C GLU A 331 -14.37 -13.90 -19.48
N GLN A 332 -14.91 -12.70 -19.71
CA GLN A 332 -14.41 -11.81 -20.75
C GLN A 332 -14.52 -10.38 -20.28
N PHE A 333 -13.57 -9.56 -20.74
CA PHE A 333 -13.63 -8.12 -20.57
C PHE A 333 -14.92 -7.56 -21.18
N PRO A 334 -15.61 -6.59 -20.54
CA PRO A 334 -16.85 -6.03 -21.06
C PRO A 334 -16.73 -5.48 -22.50
N ASP A 335 -17.71 -5.82 -23.34
CA ASP A 335 -17.80 -5.37 -24.74
C ASP A 335 -19.13 -4.65 -25.03
N THR A 336 -19.50 -3.70 -24.17
CA THR A 336 -20.68 -2.86 -24.41
C THR A 336 -20.38 -1.79 -25.47
N PRO A 337 -21.39 -1.11 -26.05
CA PRO A 337 -21.16 0.03 -26.93
C PRO A 337 -20.24 1.10 -26.34
N GLU A 338 -20.36 1.36 -25.04
CA GLU A 338 -19.53 2.33 -24.30
C GLU A 338 -18.06 1.89 -24.25
N HIS A 339 -17.79 0.61 -24.05
CA HIS A 339 -16.42 0.06 -24.04
C HIS A 339 -15.78 0.07 -25.42
N ARG A 340 -16.55 -0.18 -26.49
CA ARG A 340 -16.07 -0.06 -27.87
C ARG A 340 -15.74 1.38 -28.23
N ALA A 341 -16.66 2.30 -27.93
CA ALA A 341 -16.44 3.73 -28.17
C ALA A 341 -15.24 4.27 -27.38
N TRP A 342 -15.07 3.85 -26.12
CA TRP A 342 -13.87 4.16 -25.34
C TRP A 342 -12.59 3.68 -26.03
N ARG A 343 -12.52 2.41 -26.44
CA ARG A 343 -11.33 1.87 -27.12
C ARG A 343 -10.99 2.64 -28.40
N GLU A 344 -12.00 2.89 -29.24
CA GLU A 344 -11.83 3.62 -30.49
C GLU A 344 -11.37 5.06 -30.28
N ALA A 345 -11.92 5.75 -29.29
CA ALA A 345 -11.56 7.14 -29.01
C ALA A 345 -10.18 7.23 -28.32
N TYR A 346 -9.95 6.44 -27.28
CA TYR A 346 -8.83 6.62 -26.34
C TYR A 346 -7.63 5.74 -26.63
N ASN A 347 -7.79 4.48 -27.00
CA ASN A 347 -6.67 3.53 -27.05
C ASN A 347 -6.00 3.52 -28.43
N THR A 348 -5.61 4.69 -28.92
CA THR A 348 -5.09 4.91 -30.27
C THR A 348 -3.57 5.04 -30.35
N ARG A 349 -2.87 5.03 -29.20
CA ARG A 349 -1.39 5.03 -29.17
C ARG A 349 -0.89 3.59 -29.20
N TRP A 350 -0.54 3.11 -30.39
CA TRP A 350 0.02 1.78 -30.57
C TRP A 350 1.49 1.72 -30.13
N VAL A 351 1.82 0.74 -29.28
CA VAL A 351 3.21 0.39 -28.95
C VAL A 351 3.53 -0.96 -29.62
N PRO A 352 4.59 -1.02 -30.45
CA PRO A 352 4.96 -2.19 -31.23
C PRO A 352 5.62 -3.30 -30.39
#